data_AF-A0A7R9DVR3-F1
#
_entry.id   AF-A0A7R9DVR3-F1
#
_cell.length_a   1.000
_cell.length_b   1.000
_cell.length_c   1.000
_cell.angle_alpha   90.00
_cell.angle_beta   90.00
_cell.angle_gamma   90.00
#
_symmetry.space_group_name_H-M   'P 1'
#
loop_
_entity.id
_entity.type
_entity.pdbx_description
1 polymer ?
#
loop_
_entity_poly.entity_id
_entity_poly.type
_entity_poly.pdbx_seq_one_letter_code
_entity_poly.pdbx_strand_id
1 'polypeptide(L)'
;DKVTILCLPQVRDFLNFVNTQAKFYITDNVLVTMGSDFTYMNATLYYTNLDKLIQLVNAEQTNGSNVRLIYSTPSCYLKAVHDSNPALTTKRNDFFPYANEAHAYWTGYYTSRPTLKRFERVGNNFLQEGYYLEEVYSHLRGGIGVSHLGETTLSTPDRDSNLDLPIIGSLVY
;
A
#
# COMPACT_ATOMS: atom_id res chain seq x y z
N ASP A 1 -26.15 -20.44 3.94
CA ASP A 1 -24.84 -20.66 3.31
C ASP A 1 -24.88 -20.41 1.81
N LYS A 2 -24.36 -19.27 1.36
CA LYS A 2 -24.19 -18.99 -0.08
C LYS A 2 -22.79 -19.45 -0.46
N VAL A 3 -22.68 -20.68 -0.97
CA VAL A 3 -21.43 -21.16 -1.58
C VAL A 3 -21.27 -20.41 -2.90
N THR A 4 -20.52 -19.31 -2.89
CA THR A 4 -20.03 -18.71 -4.13
C THR A 4 -19.04 -19.71 -4.73
N ILE A 5 -19.54 -20.53 -5.65
CA ILE A 5 -18.71 -21.30 -6.58
C ILE A 5 -18.28 -20.27 -7.62
N LEU A 6 -16.99 -19.94 -7.65
CA LEU A 6 -16.47 -19.15 -8.75
C LEU A 6 -16.64 -19.97 -10.03
N CYS A 7 -17.46 -19.52 -10.97
CA CYS A 7 -17.67 -20.21 -12.24
C CYS A 7 -16.44 -20.02 -13.15
N LEU A 8 -16.13 -20.99 -14.01
CA LEU A 8 -15.02 -20.94 -14.99
C LEU A 8 -14.87 -19.62 -15.77
N PRO A 9 -15.94 -18.88 -16.15
CA PRO A 9 -15.80 -17.57 -16.78
C PRO A 9 -15.01 -16.55 -15.94
N GLN A 10 -15.19 -16.54 -14.61
CA GLN A 10 -14.55 -15.58 -13.72
C GLN A 10 -13.03 -15.83 -13.62
N VAL A 11 -12.61 -17.10 -13.67
CA VAL A 11 -11.19 -17.48 -13.73
C VAL A 11 -10.58 -16.99 -15.03
N ARG A 12 -11.28 -17.15 -16.15
CA ARG A 12 -10.82 -16.66 -17.45
C ARG A 12 -10.72 -15.14 -17.51
N ASP A 13 -11.68 -14.43 -16.93
CA ASP A 13 -11.65 -12.97 -16.82
C ASP A 13 -10.46 -12.50 -15.97
N PHE A 14 -10.17 -13.19 -14.86
CA PHE A 14 -8.99 -12.93 -14.05
C PHE A 14 -7.69 -13.16 -14.81
N LEU A 15 -7.57 -14.27 -15.55
CA LEU A 15 -6.38 -14.54 -16.38
C LEU A 15 -6.20 -13.48 -17.47
N ASN A 16 -7.29 -13.01 -18.11
CA ASN A 16 -7.23 -11.93 -19.09
C ASN A 16 -6.76 -10.61 -18.47
N PHE A 17 -7.23 -10.29 -17.26
CA PHE A 17 -6.77 -9.14 -16.50
C PHE A 17 -5.27 -9.23 -16.20
N VAL A 18 -4.81 -10.36 -15.65
CA VAL A 18 -3.39 -10.60 -15.35
C VAL A 18 -2.53 -10.47 -16.60
N ASN A 19 -2.91 -11.11 -17.70
CA ASN A 19 -2.16 -11.05 -18.96
C ASN A 19 -2.11 -9.65 -19.56
N THR A 20 -3.14 -8.83 -19.33
CA THR A 20 -3.14 -7.43 -19.75
C THR A 20 -2.21 -6.60 -18.86
N GLN A 21 -2.28 -6.83 -17.55
CA GLN A 21 -1.46 -6.14 -16.57
C GLN A 21 0.03 -6.47 -16.74
N ALA A 22 0.36 -7.73 -17.00
CA ALA A 22 1.74 -8.23 -17.19
C ALA A 22 2.50 -7.47 -18.29
N LYS A 23 1.82 -6.96 -19.33
CA LYS A 23 2.45 -6.20 -20.43
C LYS A 23 3.10 -4.89 -19.98
N PHE A 24 2.71 -4.37 -18.81
CA PHE A 24 3.28 -3.14 -18.23
C PHE A 24 4.39 -3.42 -17.23
N TYR A 25 4.70 -4.69 -16.94
CA TYR A 25 5.79 -5.09 -16.07
C TYR A 25 6.99 -5.56 -16.89
N ILE A 26 8.19 -5.39 -16.32
CA ILE A 26 9.45 -5.83 -16.95
C ILE A 26 9.72 -7.31 -16.66
N THR A 27 9.20 -7.83 -15.54
CA THR A 27 9.44 -9.19 -15.03
C THR A 27 8.18 -10.04 -15.13
N ASP A 28 8.33 -11.36 -15.07
CA ASP A 28 7.20 -12.31 -15.03
C ASP A 28 6.39 -12.27 -13.73
N ASN A 29 6.85 -11.54 -12.72
CA ASN A 29 6.15 -11.34 -11.45
C ASN A 29 5.18 -10.16 -11.56
N VAL A 30 3.88 -10.39 -11.34
CA VAL A 30 2.84 -9.35 -11.37
C VAL A 30 2.22 -9.19 -9.99
N LEU A 31 2.25 -7.96 -9.46
CA LEU A 31 1.58 -7.62 -8.21
C LEU A 31 0.09 -7.31 -8.47
N VAL A 32 -0.78 -8.01 -7.75
CA VAL A 32 -2.23 -7.83 -7.75
C VAL A 32 -2.69 -7.41 -6.35
N THR A 33 -3.11 -6.16 -6.21
CA THR A 33 -3.58 -5.64 -4.92
C THR A 33 -5.03 -6.07 -4.67
N MET A 34 -5.22 -7.10 -3.85
CA MET A 34 -6.55 -7.61 -3.50
C MET A 34 -7.10 -6.85 -2.29
N GLY A 35 -7.68 -5.67 -2.52
CA GLY A 35 -8.27 -4.84 -1.48
C GLY A 35 -8.82 -3.52 -2.00
N SER A 36 -9.50 -2.79 -1.12
CA SER A 36 -10.00 -1.42 -1.33
C SER A 36 -10.22 -0.74 0.03
N ASP A 37 -10.70 0.49 0.02
CA ASP A 37 -11.02 1.29 1.22
C ASP A 37 -11.90 0.48 2.19
N PHE A 38 -11.44 0.34 3.43
CA PHE A 38 -12.13 -0.36 4.53
C PHE A 38 -12.59 -1.79 4.20
N THR A 39 -11.92 -2.46 3.27
CA THR A 39 -12.15 -3.89 3.00
C THR A 39 -11.59 -4.76 4.12
N TYR A 40 -11.92 -6.06 4.11
CA TYR A 40 -11.50 -7.04 5.11
C TYR A 40 -12.05 -6.88 6.53
N MET A 41 -13.06 -6.03 6.78
CA MET A 41 -13.81 -6.04 8.06
C MET A 41 -14.33 -7.44 8.44
N ASN A 42 -14.73 -8.23 7.42
CA ASN A 42 -14.94 -9.67 7.55
C ASN A 42 -13.90 -10.42 6.69
N ALA A 43 -12.70 -10.59 7.23
CA ALA A 43 -11.59 -11.21 6.54
C ALA A 43 -11.89 -12.64 6.05
N THR A 44 -12.65 -13.43 6.82
CA THR A 44 -12.98 -14.82 6.49
C THR A 44 -13.65 -14.95 5.13
N LEU A 45 -14.57 -14.04 4.79
CA LEU A 45 -15.25 -14.04 3.49
C LEU A 45 -14.27 -13.84 2.33
N TYR A 46 -13.32 -12.91 2.47
CA TYR A 46 -12.33 -12.62 1.43
C TYR A 46 -11.36 -13.78 1.26
N TYR A 47 -10.75 -14.26 2.36
CA TYR A 47 -9.79 -15.37 2.30
C TYR A 47 -10.41 -16.65 1.75
N THR A 48 -11.66 -16.98 2.13
CA THR A 48 -12.34 -18.16 1.59
C THR A 48 -12.52 -18.10 0.07
N ASN A 49 -12.79 -16.91 -0.48
CA ASN A 49 -12.95 -16.74 -1.92
C ASN A 49 -11.60 -16.67 -2.65
N LEU A 50 -10.58 -16.07 -2.03
CA LEU A 50 -9.21 -16.05 -2.55
C LEU A 50 -8.60 -17.45 -2.62
N ASP A 51 -8.83 -18.28 -1.60
CA ASP A 51 -8.36 -19.68 -1.59
C ASP A 51 -8.94 -20.45 -2.77
N LYS A 52 -10.25 -20.30 -3.03
CA LYS A 52 -10.91 -20.89 -4.19
C LYS A 52 -10.33 -20.38 -5.50
N LEU A 53 -10.12 -19.05 -5.62
CA LEU A 53 -9.55 -18.45 -6.81
C LEU A 53 -8.14 -18.99 -7.10
N ILE A 54 -7.28 -19.05 -6.07
CA ILE A 54 -5.92 -19.61 -6.16
C ILE A 54 -5.94 -21.06 -6.63
N GLN A 55 -6.79 -21.89 -6.01
CA GLN A 55 -6.90 -23.30 -6.39
C GLN A 55 -7.35 -23.46 -7.84
N LEU A 56 -8.37 -22.72 -8.27
CA LEU A 56 -8.90 -22.81 -9.63
C LEU A 56 -7.90 -22.29 -10.67
N VAL A 57 -7.27 -21.13 -10.44
CA VAL A 57 -6.27 -20.56 -11.36
C VAL A 57 -5.07 -21.49 -11.51
N ASN A 58 -4.57 -22.05 -10.41
CA ASN A 58 -3.45 -22.98 -10.46
C ASN A 58 -3.83 -24.32 -11.11
N ALA A 59 -5.09 -24.76 -10.99
CA ALA A 59 -5.57 -25.96 -11.68
C ALA A 59 -5.64 -25.77 -13.20
N GLU A 60 -5.95 -24.57 -13.69
CA GLU A 60 -5.96 -24.24 -15.13
C GLU A 60 -4.58 -24.35 -15.81
N GLN A 61 -3.49 -24.55 -15.06
CA GLN A 61 -2.18 -24.86 -15.64
C GLN A 61 -2.21 -26.17 -16.43
N THR A 62 -3.05 -27.14 -16.04
CA THR A 62 -3.24 -28.38 -16.82
C THR A 62 -3.91 -28.11 -18.18
N ASN A 63 -4.65 -27.01 -18.30
CA ASN A 63 -5.31 -26.55 -19.51
C ASN A 63 -4.44 -25.57 -20.33
N GLY A 64 -3.16 -25.41 -19.97
CA GLY A 64 -2.19 -24.58 -20.71
C GLY A 64 -2.03 -23.15 -20.21
N SER A 65 -2.57 -22.80 -19.04
CA SER A 65 -2.26 -21.53 -18.38
C SER A 65 -0.82 -21.53 -17.84
N ASN A 66 -0.05 -20.47 -18.11
CA ASN A 66 1.29 -20.28 -17.54
C ASN A 66 1.27 -19.44 -16.25
N VAL A 67 0.10 -19.29 -15.63
CA VAL A 67 -0.12 -18.43 -14.48
C VAL A 67 -0.22 -19.27 -13.21
N ARG A 68 0.57 -18.92 -12.20
CA ARG A 68 0.59 -19.43 -10.83
C ARG A 68 0.25 -18.32 -9.82
N LEU A 69 -0.96 -18.34 -9.30
CA LEU A 69 -1.41 -17.39 -8.27
C LEU A 69 -0.97 -17.85 -6.86
N ILE A 70 -0.42 -16.93 -6.06
CA ILE A 70 -0.04 -17.17 -4.66
C ILE A 70 -0.42 -16.00 -3.75
N TYR A 71 -0.60 -16.29 -2.45
CA TYR A 71 -0.53 -15.24 -1.43
C TYR A 71 0.89 -14.69 -1.33
N SER A 72 0.99 -13.37 -1.18
CA SER A 72 2.27 -12.70 -1.06
C SER A 72 2.16 -11.47 -0.18
N THR A 73 3.27 -10.77 -0.05
CA THR A 73 3.37 -9.45 0.55
C THR A 73 4.16 -8.56 -0.41
N PRO A 74 4.03 -7.22 -0.33
CA PRO A 74 4.83 -6.32 -1.15
C PRO A 74 6.35 -6.56 -1.03
N SER A 75 6.82 -6.98 0.17
CA SER A 75 8.23 -7.33 0.38
C SER A 75 8.64 -8.62 -0.36
N CYS A 76 7.81 -9.66 -0.33
CA CYS A 76 8.05 -10.89 -1.09
C CYS A 76 8.02 -10.63 -2.61
N TYR A 77 7.15 -9.76 -3.10
CA TYR A 77 7.14 -9.33 -4.49
C TYR A 77 8.45 -8.64 -4.90
N LEU A 78 8.86 -7.62 -4.15
CA LEU A 78 10.09 -6.88 -4.44
C LEU A 78 11.31 -7.79 -4.42
N LYS A 79 11.34 -8.78 -3.52
CA LYS A 79 12.37 -9.82 -3.52
C LYS A 79 12.36 -10.63 -4.82
N ALA A 80 11.21 -11.11 -5.27
CA ALA A 80 11.11 -11.89 -6.51
C ALA A 80 11.52 -11.07 -7.75
N VAL A 81 11.15 -9.79 -7.81
CA VAL A 81 11.59 -8.86 -8.86
C VAL A 81 13.11 -8.67 -8.80
N HIS A 82 13.67 -8.43 -7.62
CA HIS A 82 15.12 -8.29 -7.44
C HIS A 82 15.87 -9.56 -7.87
N ASP A 83 15.40 -10.73 -7.47
CA ASP A 83 16.02 -12.02 -7.79
C ASP A 83 15.97 -12.34 -9.30
N SER A 84 15.02 -11.77 -10.04
CA SER A 84 14.97 -11.87 -11.51
C SER A 84 15.99 -10.96 -12.25
N ASN A 85 16.72 -10.12 -11.52
CA ASN A 85 17.75 -9.20 -12.01
C ASN A 85 17.36 -8.39 -13.27
N PRO A 86 16.24 -7.64 -13.26
CA PRO A 86 15.77 -6.90 -14.43
C PRO A 86 16.60 -5.63 -14.65
N ALA A 87 16.70 -5.20 -15.91
CA ALA A 87 17.26 -3.90 -16.26
C ALA A 87 16.21 -2.79 -16.01
N LEU A 88 16.28 -2.16 -14.82
CA LEU A 88 15.39 -1.06 -14.45
C LEU A 88 15.96 0.31 -14.87
N THR A 89 15.07 1.23 -15.24
CA THR A 89 15.45 2.62 -15.54
C THR A 89 15.51 3.47 -14.29
N THR A 90 16.43 4.45 -14.26
CA THR A 90 16.55 5.37 -13.13
C THR A 90 15.63 6.58 -13.30
N LYS A 91 14.79 6.86 -12.30
CA LYS A 91 13.98 8.08 -12.20
C LYS A 91 14.54 8.97 -11.08
N ARG A 92 14.73 10.27 -11.34
CA ARG A 92 15.33 11.23 -10.38
C ARG A 92 14.39 12.33 -9.87
N ASN A 93 13.31 12.60 -10.61
CA ASN A 93 12.39 13.69 -10.27
C ASN A 93 11.21 13.19 -9.46
N ASP A 94 10.40 14.11 -8.96
CA ASP A 94 9.14 13.83 -8.28
C ASP A 94 8.00 13.51 -9.28
N PHE A 95 6.81 13.29 -8.70
CA PHE A 95 5.56 13.00 -9.41
C PHE A 95 4.52 14.12 -9.26
N PHE A 96 4.96 15.36 -9.00
CA PHE A 96 4.06 16.51 -8.86
C PHE A 96 4.01 17.36 -10.15
N PRO A 97 2.84 17.96 -10.48
CA PRO A 97 1.54 17.80 -9.84
C PRO A 97 0.79 16.55 -10.33
N TYR A 98 0.03 15.91 -9.43
CA TYR A 98 -0.83 14.78 -9.80
C TYR A 98 -2.12 15.26 -10.48
N ALA A 99 -2.53 14.55 -11.53
CA ALA A 99 -3.81 14.71 -12.20
C ALA A 99 -4.37 13.34 -12.57
N ASN A 100 -5.65 13.12 -12.24
CA ASN A 100 -6.36 11.90 -12.63
C ASN A 100 -7.11 12.05 -13.97
N GLU A 101 -7.34 13.27 -14.43
CA GLU A 101 -7.96 13.59 -15.73
C GLU A 101 -7.29 14.83 -16.37
N ALA A 102 -7.53 15.07 -17.67
CA ALA A 102 -6.82 16.09 -18.46
C ALA A 102 -6.83 17.52 -17.86
N HIS A 103 -7.89 17.88 -17.13
CA HIS A 103 -8.06 19.20 -16.52
C HIS A 103 -8.31 19.13 -14.99
N ALA A 104 -8.04 17.99 -14.36
CA ALA A 104 -8.28 17.76 -12.93
C ALA A 104 -6.97 17.63 -12.16
N TYR A 105 -6.25 18.74 -12.01
CA TYR A 105 -5.00 18.79 -11.26
C TYR A 105 -5.26 18.95 -9.76
N TRP A 106 -4.62 18.10 -8.95
CA TRP A 106 -4.80 18.08 -7.51
C TRP A 106 -3.86 19.08 -6.84
N THR A 107 -3.87 20.33 -7.27
CA THR A 107 -3.04 21.40 -6.70
C THR A 107 -3.76 22.19 -5.61
N GLY A 108 -5.08 22.05 -5.49
CA GLY A 108 -5.88 22.77 -4.49
C GLY A 108 -5.54 22.41 -3.05
N TYR A 109 -5.19 21.14 -2.77
CA TYR A 109 -4.86 20.72 -1.40
C TYR A 109 -3.57 21.34 -0.85
N TYR A 110 -2.74 21.94 -1.71
CA TYR A 110 -1.57 22.73 -1.30
C TYR A 110 -1.97 23.94 -0.43
N THR A 111 -3.14 24.53 -0.66
CA THR A 111 -3.63 25.71 0.07
C THR A 111 -4.89 25.46 0.91
N SER A 112 -5.62 24.36 0.69
CA SER A 112 -6.78 23.99 1.51
C SER A 112 -6.45 23.95 3.01
N ARG A 113 -7.35 24.48 3.85
CA ARG A 113 -7.21 24.55 5.33
C ARG A 113 -5.88 25.22 5.77
N PRO A 114 -5.63 26.49 5.40
CA PRO A 114 -4.35 27.16 5.66
C PRO A 114 -4.04 27.32 7.16
N THR A 115 -5.07 27.52 7.99
CA THR A 115 -4.91 27.59 9.46
C THR A 115 -4.36 26.29 10.03
N LEU A 116 -4.88 25.13 9.58
CA LEU A 116 -4.39 23.82 10.02
C LEU A 116 -2.94 23.59 9.58
N LYS A 117 -2.61 23.92 8.32
CA LYS A 117 -1.23 23.85 7.81
C LYS A 117 -0.25 24.72 8.61
N ARG A 118 -0.69 25.90 9.06
CA ARG A 118 0.11 26.75 9.95
C ARG A 118 0.24 26.13 11.34
N PHE A 119 -0.84 25.58 11.87
CA PHE A 119 -0.84 24.91 13.17
C PHE A 119 0.14 23.74 13.20
N GLU A 120 0.16 22.88 12.17
CA GLU A 120 1.15 21.79 12.04
C GLU A 120 2.60 22.32 12.05
N ARG A 121 2.89 23.38 11.30
CA ARG A 121 4.24 23.96 11.25
C ARG A 121 4.70 24.49 12.60
N VAL A 122 3.81 25.19 13.30
CA VAL A 122 4.09 25.75 14.62
C VAL A 122 4.20 24.63 15.67
N GLY A 123 3.30 23.66 15.64
CA GLY A 123 3.32 22.49 16.53
C GLY A 123 4.59 21.66 16.38
N ASN A 124 5.04 21.39 15.14
CA ASN A 124 6.29 20.70 14.88
C ASN A 124 7.52 21.45 15.43
N ASN A 125 7.55 22.78 15.34
CA ASN A 125 8.64 23.57 15.93
C ASN A 125 8.68 23.44 17.46
N PHE A 126 7.53 23.58 18.13
CA PHE A 126 7.45 23.37 19.59
C PHE A 126 7.83 21.95 20.00
N LEU A 127 7.47 20.93 19.21
CA LEU A 127 7.86 19.55 19.50
C LEU A 127 9.36 19.34 19.41
N GLN A 128 10.00 19.85 18.34
CA GLN A 128 11.45 19.75 18.21
C GLN A 128 12.15 20.42 19.41
N GLU A 129 11.71 21.61 19.79
CA GLU A 129 12.23 22.30 20.98
C GLU A 129 12.00 21.49 22.25
N GLY A 130 10.81 20.91 22.43
CA GLY A 130 10.50 20.01 23.54
C GLY A 130 11.44 18.80 23.60
N TYR A 131 11.69 18.13 22.47
CA TYR A 131 12.62 16.99 22.41
C TYR A 131 14.05 17.38 22.80
N TYR A 132 14.56 18.53 22.31
CA TYR A 132 15.88 19.01 22.69
C TYR A 132 15.97 19.34 24.19
N LEU A 133 14.94 19.97 24.74
CA LEU A 133 14.91 20.33 26.16
C LEU A 133 14.81 19.10 27.06
N GLU A 134 14.00 18.11 26.69
CA GLU A 134 13.89 16.83 27.41
C GLU A 134 15.20 16.04 27.36
N GLU A 135 15.90 16.03 26.22
CA GLU A 135 17.22 15.41 26.10
C GLU A 135 18.22 16.07 27.06
N VAL A 136 18.33 17.40 27.02
CA VAL A 136 19.21 18.16 27.92
C VAL A 136 18.84 17.91 29.38
N TYR A 137 17.56 17.97 29.71
CA TYR A 137 17.07 17.79 31.07
C TYR A 137 17.30 16.37 31.61
N SER A 138 17.05 15.34 30.79
CA SER A 138 17.31 13.94 31.14
C SER A 138 18.80 13.67 31.37
N HIS A 139 19.68 14.32 30.61
CA HIS A 139 21.12 14.26 30.78
C HIS A 139 21.55 14.93 32.11
N LEU A 140 20.92 16.04 32.50
CA LEU A 140 21.19 16.73 33.76
C LEU A 140 20.64 16.00 34.99
N ARG A 141 19.57 15.21 34.86
CA ARG A 141 18.92 14.51 35.99
C ARG A 141 19.30 13.03 36.18
N GLY A 142 20.22 12.49 35.38
CA GLY A 142 20.68 11.11 35.55
C GLY A 142 19.72 10.05 35.02
N GLY A 143 18.89 10.39 34.02
CA GLY A 143 18.11 9.44 33.23
C GLY A 143 16.79 8.97 33.86
N ILE A 144 15.68 9.43 33.29
CA ILE A 144 14.44 8.71 32.93
C ILE A 144 13.60 9.76 32.18
N GLY A 145 13.52 9.65 30.85
CA GLY A 145 12.66 10.49 30.01
C GLY A 145 11.32 9.80 29.76
N VAL A 146 10.21 10.49 29.94
CA VAL A 146 8.85 9.97 29.68
C VAL A 146 8.40 10.45 28.30
N SER A 147 8.31 9.52 27.34
CA SER A 147 7.86 9.79 25.97
C SER A 147 6.34 9.68 25.86
N HIS A 148 5.61 10.80 26.06
CA HIS A 148 4.15 10.84 25.87
C HIS A 148 3.64 11.91 24.90
N LEU A 149 4.55 12.69 24.28
CA LEU A 149 4.20 13.80 23.39
C LEU A 149 4.17 13.44 21.88
N GLY A 150 4.52 12.21 21.51
CA GLY A 150 4.70 11.83 20.09
C GLY A 150 3.42 11.42 19.34
N GLU A 151 2.36 11.04 20.04
CA GLU A 151 1.24 10.31 19.42
C GLU A 151 0.24 11.22 18.69
N THR A 152 -0.02 12.43 19.20
CA THR A 152 -1.01 13.36 18.62
C THR A 152 -0.52 14.06 17.34
N THR A 153 0.79 14.13 17.11
CA THR A 153 1.37 14.72 15.88
C THR A 153 1.86 13.68 14.89
N LEU A 154 1.83 12.39 15.23
CA LEU A 154 2.05 11.31 14.27
C LEU A 154 0.77 10.96 13.51
N SER A 155 -0.41 11.32 14.04
CA SER A 155 -1.71 11.15 13.38
C SER A 155 -2.09 12.32 12.46
N THR A 156 -1.43 13.47 12.55
CA THR A 156 -1.68 14.62 11.67
C THR A 156 -1.07 14.53 10.26
N PRO A 157 0.04 13.81 10.00
CA PRO A 157 0.61 13.63 8.65
C PRO A 157 -0.19 12.68 7.75
N ASP A 158 -1.28 12.08 8.23
CA ASP A 158 -2.19 11.27 7.40
C ASP A 158 -2.60 12.04 6.14
N ARG A 159 -2.61 11.37 4.97
CA ARG A 159 -2.93 12.00 3.68
C ARG A 159 -4.24 12.80 3.70
N ASP A 160 -5.21 12.32 4.47
CA ASP A 160 -6.52 12.95 4.65
C ASP A 160 -6.75 13.47 6.08
N SER A 161 -5.73 13.44 6.96
CA SER A 161 -5.86 13.66 8.41
C SER A 161 -6.91 12.74 9.09
N ASN A 162 -7.14 11.54 8.52
CA ASN A 162 -7.84 10.40 9.12
C ASN A 162 -7.59 9.10 8.32
N LEU A 163 -7.25 8.03 9.05
CA LEU A 163 -7.36 6.59 8.77
C LEU A 163 -6.22 5.91 7.99
N ASP A 164 -5.35 5.24 8.75
CA ASP A 164 -4.45 4.18 8.31
C ASP A 164 -5.19 2.87 7.98
N LEU A 165 -4.84 2.24 6.85
CA LEU A 165 -5.17 0.83 6.55
C LEU A 165 -4.01 0.11 5.84
N PRO A 166 -3.76 -1.17 6.16
CA PRO A 166 -2.72 -1.96 5.49
C PRO A 166 -3.23 -2.57 4.17
N ILE A 167 -2.42 -2.48 3.11
CA ILE A 167 -2.64 -3.16 1.84
C ILE A 167 -1.88 -4.50 1.88
N ILE A 168 -2.58 -5.63 1.78
CA ILE A 168 -1.99 -6.96 1.52
C ILE A 168 -2.17 -7.26 0.02
N GLY A 169 -1.05 -7.37 -0.70
CA GLY A 169 -1.01 -7.67 -2.14
C GLY A 169 -0.84 -9.16 -2.42
N SER A 170 -1.64 -9.70 -3.33
CA SER A 170 -1.46 -11.02 -3.93
C SER A 170 -0.42 -10.94 -5.07
N LEU A 171 0.45 -11.94 -5.22
CA LEU A 171 1.38 -12.02 -6.34
C LEU A 171 0.93 -13.12 -7.31
N VAL A 172 1.06 -12.82 -8.60
CA VAL A 172 0.95 -13.78 -9.68
C VAL A 172 2.36 -14.13 -10.16
N TYR A 173 2.72 -15.40 -10.02
CA TYR A 173 3.76 -16.08 -10.81
C TYR A 173 3.08 -16.79 -11.99
#